data_AF-A0A847XKS9-F1
#
_entry.id   AF-A0A847XKS9-F1
#
_cell.length_a   1.000
_cell.length_b   1.000
_cell.length_c   1.000
_cell.angle_alpha   90.00
_cell.angle_beta   90.00
_cell.angle_gamma   90.00
#
_symmetry.space_group_name_H-M   'P 1'
#
loop_
_entity.id
_entity.type
_entity.pdbx_description
1 polymer ?
#
loop_
_entity_poly.entity_id
_entity_poly.type
_entity_poly.pdbx_seq_one_letter_code
_entity_poly.pdbx_strand_id
1 'polypeptide(L)'
;GSDFLKKKYSDLRKSEAVRLSHETSENKESNMIDTWLHSMEAFHERQRNNPESMELIRKAFHDEYVIKPENVGETYFQNQERLMRELGHGNVEITEETRQEAIDIIIKDQEASLDNWVNYIFSKDADVYPMWAKYFAMRSMVKLSSYDKEKKAFGNRRKDTVSPFPDLNREALAYVIDILHKKAKQESIELDENNPELQKLIESENFGKLYAYAIEQVTPTEVNELMLTEGEWRKYSQGSDHMPLVESIQGHGTGWCTAGESTAKTQLQGGDFHVYYSIDKQGNYTIPRTAIRMQGSQIGEVRGIAPDQNLDPYMGKIVDEKLSEFPDKEKYKKKTADMNTLTLIERKQSKGEELTKEDLSFLYELDSRIEGFGYRRDPRIEELREARNIKEDLVSITGFKAWEISTEEEEALSGGIKFHYGDLDLGHLEFAVGLEFPETINGNLDLGSLESAEGLKLPKTLNGDLNLCSLQSAEGLELPKTINGSLNLFGLQSAKGLKLPENINGLDLGNLESAEDLKLPETINGYLNLFSLQSAEGLKLPKTLNGNLGLHSLESPKDLKLPETINGNLNLGNLQSAEGLKLPKTLNGDLYLRSLKDDEKEELRRKYPDIKIS
;
A
#
# COMPACT_ATOMS: atom_id res chain seq x y z
N GLY A 1 -32.44 19.73 -30.68
CA GLY A 1 -32.01 19.89 -29.27
C GLY A 1 -33.17 19.79 -28.31
N SER A 2 -34.07 20.78 -28.28
CA SER A 2 -35.24 20.78 -27.39
C SER A 2 -36.19 19.60 -27.59
N ASP A 3 -36.43 19.17 -28.83
CA ASP A 3 -37.26 17.99 -29.11
C ASP A 3 -36.65 16.70 -28.56
N PHE A 4 -35.32 16.58 -28.58
CA PHE A 4 -34.61 15.48 -27.95
C PHE A 4 -34.86 15.47 -26.43
N LEU A 5 -34.65 16.60 -25.75
CA LEU A 5 -34.91 16.72 -24.31
C LEU A 5 -36.38 16.49 -23.96
N LYS A 6 -37.31 16.98 -24.79
CA LYS A 6 -38.75 16.77 -24.63
C LYS A 6 -39.14 15.30 -24.68
N LYS A 7 -38.57 14.56 -25.64
CA LYS A 7 -38.80 13.12 -25.81
C LYS A 7 -38.17 12.34 -24.65
N LYS A 8 -36.96 12.72 -24.24
CA LYS A 8 -36.20 12.03 -23.19
C LYS A 8 -36.77 12.26 -21.79
N TYR A 9 -37.23 13.48 -21.50
CA TYR A 9 -37.64 13.93 -20.17
C TYR A 9 -39.04 14.52 -20.20
N SER A 10 -40.05 13.67 -20.07
CA SER A 10 -41.47 14.09 -20.07
C SER A 10 -41.84 15.03 -18.91
N ASP A 11 -41.06 14.98 -17.82
CA ASP A 11 -41.20 15.82 -16.63
C ASP A 11 -40.60 17.22 -16.80
N LEU A 12 -39.66 17.41 -17.73
CA LEU A 12 -38.91 18.67 -17.87
C LEU A 12 -39.83 19.88 -18.09
N ARG A 13 -40.88 19.73 -18.92
CA ARG A 13 -41.88 20.78 -19.17
C ARG A 13 -42.67 21.20 -17.93
N LYS A 14 -42.76 20.33 -16.93
CA LYS A 14 -43.49 20.57 -15.68
C LYS A 14 -42.60 21.19 -14.60
N SER A 15 -41.29 21.23 -14.81
CA SER A 15 -40.35 21.84 -13.87
C SER A 15 -40.63 23.33 -13.71
N GLU A 16 -40.47 23.82 -12.49
CA GLU A 16 -40.68 25.22 -12.13
C GLU A 16 -39.78 26.16 -12.95
N ALA A 17 -38.50 25.80 -13.09
CA ALA A 17 -37.52 26.58 -13.87
C ALA A 17 -37.94 26.79 -15.35
N VAL A 18 -38.45 25.74 -16.01
CA VAL A 18 -38.92 25.81 -17.40
C VAL A 18 -40.20 26.65 -17.51
N ARG A 19 -41.11 26.52 -16.53
CA ARG A 19 -42.34 27.32 -16.49
C ARG A 19 -42.06 28.80 -16.28
N LEU A 20 -41.28 29.14 -15.25
CA LEU A 20 -40.92 30.52 -14.92
C LEU A 20 -40.18 31.23 -16.06
N SER A 21 -39.24 30.53 -16.71
CA SER A 21 -38.50 31.09 -17.85
C SER A 21 -39.40 31.42 -19.04
N HIS A 22 -40.45 30.62 -19.28
CA HIS A 22 -41.41 30.91 -20.34
C HIS A 22 -42.42 31.99 -19.95
N GLU A 23 -42.89 32.02 -18.70
CA GLU A 23 -43.80 33.05 -18.19
C GLU A 23 -43.18 34.45 -18.21
N THR A 24 -41.86 34.54 -18.02
CA THR A 24 -41.09 35.79 -18.03
C THR A 24 -40.52 36.18 -19.39
N SER A 25 -40.69 35.34 -20.41
CA SER A 25 -40.19 35.60 -21.77
C SER A 25 -41.12 36.53 -22.56
N GLU A 26 -40.54 37.48 -23.28
CA GLU A 26 -41.26 38.33 -24.23
C GLU A 26 -41.71 37.56 -25.48
N ASN A 27 -41.00 36.48 -25.83
CA ASN A 27 -41.32 35.62 -26.96
C ASN A 27 -42.15 34.40 -26.51
N LYS A 28 -43.47 34.57 -26.50
CA LYS A 28 -44.44 33.52 -26.11
C LYS A 28 -44.71 32.49 -27.21
N GLU A 29 -44.21 32.68 -28.43
CA GLU A 29 -44.37 31.73 -29.54
C GLU A 29 -43.32 30.60 -29.51
N SER A 30 -42.20 30.82 -28.82
CA SER A 30 -41.15 29.81 -28.65
C SER A 30 -41.60 28.67 -27.73
N ASN A 31 -41.15 27.44 -28.03
CA ASN A 31 -41.38 26.28 -27.18
C ASN A 31 -40.77 26.53 -25.79
N MET A 32 -41.49 26.16 -24.71
CA MET A 32 -41.07 26.39 -23.33
C MET A 32 -39.65 25.89 -23.03
N ILE A 33 -39.28 24.71 -23.57
CA ILE A 33 -37.94 24.15 -23.38
C ILE A 33 -36.90 24.97 -24.12
N ASP A 34 -37.18 25.41 -25.35
CA ASP A 34 -36.26 26.28 -26.09
C ASP A 34 -36.06 27.61 -25.37
N THR A 35 -37.14 28.23 -24.91
CA THR A 35 -37.10 29.48 -24.13
C THR A 35 -36.20 29.34 -22.91
N TRP A 36 -36.35 28.23 -22.18
CA TRP A 36 -35.53 27.93 -21.01
C TRP A 36 -34.07 27.61 -21.33
N LEU A 37 -33.78 26.89 -22.42
CA LEU A 37 -32.40 26.65 -22.84
C LEU A 37 -31.68 27.96 -23.23
N HIS A 38 -32.36 28.88 -23.91
CA HIS A 38 -31.80 30.19 -24.23
C HIS A 38 -31.58 31.03 -22.96
N SER A 39 -32.47 30.96 -21.97
CA SER A 39 -32.27 31.66 -20.69
C SER A 39 -31.08 31.10 -19.90
N MET A 40 -30.90 29.77 -19.91
CA MET A 40 -29.72 29.11 -19.36
C MET A 40 -28.42 29.53 -20.06
N GLU A 41 -28.43 29.60 -21.39
CA GLU A 41 -27.27 30.02 -22.19
C GLU A 41 -26.90 31.49 -21.90
N ALA A 42 -27.88 32.39 -21.91
CA ALA A 42 -27.66 33.79 -21.55
C ALA A 42 -27.22 33.96 -20.07
N PHE A 43 -27.66 33.10 -19.16
CA PHE A 43 -27.16 33.08 -17.79
C PHE A 43 -25.72 32.59 -17.73
N HIS A 44 -25.41 31.47 -18.39
CA HIS A 44 -24.08 30.88 -18.49
C HIS A 44 -23.07 31.89 -19.02
N GLU A 45 -23.35 32.53 -20.16
CA GLU A 45 -22.44 33.51 -20.76
C GLU A 45 -22.14 34.71 -19.86
N ARG A 46 -23.15 35.18 -19.10
CA ARG A 46 -23.02 36.32 -18.18
C ARG A 46 -22.26 35.98 -16.91
N GLN A 47 -22.49 34.80 -16.33
CA GLN A 47 -21.99 34.47 -15.00
C GLN A 47 -20.69 33.65 -14.98
N ARG A 48 -20.30 33.01 -16.09
CA ARG A 48 -19.12 32.13 -16.14
C ARG A 48 -17.79 32.76 -15.72
N ASN A 49 -17.66 34.08 -15.82
CA ASN A 49 -16.46 34.81 -15.41
C ASN A 49 -16.60 35.50 -14.05
N ASN A 50 -17.72 35.34 -13.34
CA ASN A 50 -17.96 35.90 -12.02
C ASN A 50 -17.68 34.83 -10.95
N PRO A 51 -16.58 34.96 -10.16
CA PRO A 51 -16.22 33.96 -9.16
C PRO A 51 -17.29 33.72 -8.09
N GLU A 52 -17.95 34.79 -7.62
CA GLU A 52 -19.00 34.68 -6.59
C GLU A 52 -20.22 33.94 -7.13
N SER A 53 -20.59 34.20 -8.39
CA SER A 53 -21.70 33.49 -9.02
C SER A 53 -21.37 32.03 -9.28
N MET A 54 -20.14 31.72 -9.72
CA MET A 54 -19.69 30.33 -9.89
C MET A 54 -19.65 29.57 -8.56
N GLU A 55 -19.29 30.24 -7.46
CA GLU A 55 -19.35 29.65 -6.12
C GLU A 55 -20.78 29.31 -5.70
N LEU A 56 -21.73 30.23 -5.91
CA LEU A 56 -23.14 29.96 -5.63
C LEU A 56 -23.71 28.83 -6.49
N ILE A 57 -23.28 28.74 -7.76
CA ILE A 57 -23.66 27.65 -8.66
C ILE A 57 -23.14 26.31 -8.12
N ARG A 58 -21.85 26.21 -7.81
CA ARG A 58 -21.27 24.98 -7.23
C ARG A 58 -21.98 24.57 -5.96
N LYS A 59 -22.19 25.51 -5.04
CA LYS A 59 -22.94 25.27 -3.81
C LYS A 59 -24.34 24.72 -4.06
N ALA A 60 -25.07 25.26 -5.03
CA ALA A 60 -26.40 24.74 -5.38
C ALA A 60 -26.35 23.30 -5.92
N PHE A 61 -25.28 22.95 -6.66
CA PHE A 61 -25.04 21.56 -7.09
C PHE A 61 -24.64 20.66 -5.91
N HIS A 62 -23.81 21.14 -4.98
CA HIS A 62 -23.41 20.41 -3.78
C HIS A 62 -24.63 20.09 -2.91
N ASP A 63 -25.43 21.09 -2.57
CA ASP A 63 -26.61 20.97 -1.71
C ASP A 63 -27.63 19.94 -2.25
N GLU A 64 -27.74 19.80 -3.57
CA GLU A 64 -28.68 18.89 -4.23
C GLU A 64 -28.12 17.47 -4.43
N TYR A 65 -26.84 17.33 -4.77
CA TYR A 65 -26.30 16.06 -5.28
C TYR A 65 -25.24 15.40 -4.41
N VAL A 66 -24.51 16.14 -3.57
CA VAL A 66 -23.46 15.59 -2.71
C VAL A 66 -24.09 14.85 -1.53
N ILE A 67 -23.47 13.74 -1.12
CA ILE A 67 -23.92 12.96 0.03
C ILE A 67 -23.93 13.81 1.31
N LYS A 68 -24.95 13.59 2.16
CA LYS A 68 -25.00 14.19 3.50
C LYS A 68 -24.29 13.30 4.52
N PRO A 69 -23.65 13.85 5.57
CA PRO A 69 -22.96 13.09 6.60
C PRO A 69 -23.79 11.91 7.14
N GLU A 70 -25.07 12.14 7.43
CA GLU A 70 -25.98 11.13 8.00
C GLU A 70 -26.35 9.98 7.04
N ASN A 71 -26.03 10.11 5.74
CA ASN A 71 -26.29 9.06 4.75
C ASN A 71 -25.06 8.16 4.49
N VAL A 72 -23.89 8.46 5.06
CA VAL A 72 -22.73 7.58 4.99
C VAL A 72 -22.98 6.36 5.88
N GLY A 73 -23.28 5.23 5.25
CA GLY A 73 -23.74 4.03 5.95
C GLY A 73 -22.62 3.23 6.61
N GLU A 74 -22.98 2.47 7.64
CA GLU A 74 -22.05 1.64 8.42
C GLU A 74 -21.25 0.64 7.57
N THR A 75 -21.84 0.15 6.49
CA THR A 75 -21.19 -0.76 5.54
C THR A 75 -19.89 -0.18 4.95
N TYR A 76 -19.77 1.15 4.81
CA TYR A 76 -18.52 1.77 4.39
C TYR A 76 -17.40 1.55 5.42
N PHE A 77 -17.70 1.83 6.68
CA PHE A 77 -16.75 1.70 7.78
C PHE A 77 -16.38 0.23 8.03
N GLN A 78 -17.36 -0.67 7.99
CA GLN A 78 -17.11 -2.12 8.06
C GLN A 78 -16.19 -2.62 6.93
N ASN A 79 -16.31 -2.06 5.72
CA ASN A 79 -15.40 -2.39 4.62
C ASN A 79 -13.98 -1.85 4.87
N GLN A 80 -13.83 -0.67 5.46
CA GLN A 80 -12.52 -0.13 5.86
C GLN A 80 -11.88 -0.98 6.97
N GLU A 81 -12.64 -1.37 7.99
CA GLU A 81 -12.19 -2.28 9.05
C GLU A 81 -11.73 -3.62 8.47
N ARG A 82 -12.51 -4.19 7.53
CA ARG A 82 -12.14 -5.42 6.82
C ARG A 82 -10.82 -5.26 6.06
N LEU A 83 -10.64 -4.18 5.30
CA LEU A 83 -9.40 -3.94 4.53
C LEU A 83 -8.19 -3.81 5.44
N MET A 84 -8.32 -3.06 6.54
CA MET A 84 -7.25 -2.92 7.54
C MET A 84 -6.89 -4.25 8.19
N ARG A 85 -7.91 -5.07 8.51
CA ARG A 85 -7.72 -6.43 9.01
C ARG A 85 -7.05 -7.32 7.97
N GLU A 86 -7.49 -7.29 6.71
CA GLU A 86 -6.90 -8.07 5.61
C GLU A 86 -5.41 -7.72 5.39
N LEU A 87 -5.04 -6.44 5.55
CA LEU A 87 -3.65 -5.94 5.53
C LEU A 87 -2.85 -6.25 6.82
N GLY A 88 -3.46 -6.86 7.82
CA GLY A 88 -2.80 -7.26 9.07
C GLY A 88 -2.56 -6.11 10.03
N HIS A 89 -3.36 -5.05 9.97
CA HIS A 89 -3.46 -4.06 11.06
C HIS A 89 -4.28 -4.58 12.25
N GLY A 90 -4.95 -5.73 12.10
CA GLY A 90 -5.77 -6.37 13.11
C GLY A 90 -7.17 -5.77 13.23
N ASN A 91 -7.81 -6.00 14.37
CA ASN A 91 -9.15 -5.48 14.67
C ASN A 91 -9.06 -4.01 15.09
N VAL A 92 -8.91 -3.13 14.11
CA VAL A 92 -8.85 -1.68 14.32
C VAL A 92 -10.27 -1.14 14.42
N GLU A 93 -10.63 -0.59 15.57
CA GLU A 93 -11.89 0.15 15.74
C GLU A 93 -11.77 1.53 15.11
N ILE A 94 -12.71 1.88 14.23
CA ILE A 94 -12.76 3.23 13.66
C ILE A 94 -13.45 4.16 14.65
N THR A 95 -12.66 5.03 15.29
CA THR A 95 -13.15 6.03 16.26
C THR A 95 -14.10 7.04 15.61
N GLU A 96 -14.96 7.69 16.40
CA GLU A 96 -15.86 8.75 15.91
C GLU A 96 -15.10 9.90 15.21
N GLU A 97 -13.91 10.25 15.69
CA GLU A 97 -13.04 11.24 15.04
C GLU A 97 -12.62 10.77 13.64
N THR A 98 -12.13 9.54 13.52
CA THR A 98 -11.73 8.94 12.24
C THR A 98 -12.94 8.81 11.30
N ARG A 99 -14.13 8.51 11.85
CA ARG A 99 -15.38 8.46 11.09
C ARG A 99 -15.71 9.83 10.50
N GLN A 100 -15.64 10.88 11.31
CA GLN A 100 -15.92 12.24 10.85
C GLN A 100 -14.90 12.69 9.79
N GLU A 101 -13.61 12.41 9.98
CA GLU A 101 -12.58 12.70 8.99
C GLU A 101 -12.84 11.99 7.66
N ALA A 102 -13.21 10.70 7.70
CA ALA A 102 -13.54 9.94 6.51
C ALA A 102 -14.79 10.49 5.80
N ILE A 103 -15.82 10.89 6.55
CA ILE A 103 -17.02 11.55 6.00
C ILE A 103 -16.65 12.86 5.31
N ASP A 104 -15.83 13.68 5.95
CA ASP A 104 -15.39 14.97 5.41
C ASP A 104 -14.58 14.77 4.11
N ILE A 105 -13.73 13.75 4.04
CA ILE A 105 -12.99 13.38 2.82
C ILE A 105 -13.96 12.94 1.71
N ILE A 106 -14.93 12.08 2.03
CA ILE A 106 -15.94 11.61 1.07
C ILE A 106 -16.70 12.79 0.47
N ILE A 107 -17.15 13.74 1.31
CA ILE A 107 -17.91 14.91 0.87
C ILE A 107 -17.04 15.79 -0.03
N LYS A 108 -15.82 16.12 0.40
CA LYS A 108 -14.89 16.95 -0.39
C LYS A 108 -14.52 16.31 -1.73
N ASP A 109 -14.31 15.00 -1.78
CA ASP A 109 -14.01 14.31 -3.03
C ASP A 109 -15.24 14.28 -3.97
N GLN A 110 -16.46 14.22 -3.44
CA GLN A 110 -17.69 14.40 -4.22
C GLN A 110 -17.86 15.84 -4.72
N GLU A 111 -17.61 16.84 -3.87
CA GLU A 111 -17.63 18.26 -4.25
C GLU A 111 -16.62 18.52 -5.38
N ALA A 112 -15.35 18.12 -5.19
CA ALA A 112 -14.29 18.34 -6.17
C ALA A 112 -14.57 17.63 -7.51
N SER A 113 -15.01 16.36 -7.47
CA SER A 113 -15.38 15.65 -8.70
C SER A 113 -16.58 16.29 -9.41
N LEU A 114 -17.57 16.81 -8.68
CA LEU A 114 -18.70 17.53 -9.27
C LEU A 114 -18.28 18.89 -9.83
N ASP A 115 -17.42 19.60 -9.12
CA ASP A 115 -16.89 20.90 -9.51
C ASP A 115 -16.11 20.83 -10.80
N ASN A 116 -15.36 19.75 -11.03
CA ASN A 116 -14.67 19.53 -12.29
C ASN A 116 -15.64 19.52 -13.49
N TRP A 117 -16.81 18.90 -13.34
CA TRP A 117 -17.86 18.95 -14.37
C TRP A 117 -18.49 20.33 -14.49
N VAL A 118 -18.86 20.96 -13.38
CA VAL A 118 -19.48 22.30 -13.37
C VAL A 118 -18.54 23.31 -14.02
N ASN A 119 -17.29 23.35 -13.58
CA ASN A 119 -16.28 24.27 -14.09
C ASN A 119 -16.04 24.05 -15.59
N TYR A 120 -15.92 22.81 -16.06
CA TYR A 120 -15.72 22.54 -17.49
C TYR A 120 -16.95 22.90 -18.33
N ILE A 121 -18.16 22.51 -17.93
CA ILE A 121 -19.39 22.81 -18.67
C ILE A 121 -19.63 24.32 -18.80
N PHE A 122 -19.25 25.07 -17.75
CA PHE A 122 -19.34 26.53 -17.71
C PHE A 122 -18.13 27.23 -18.35
N SER A 123 -17.06 26.51 -18.67
CA SER A 123 -15.89 27.08 -19.33
C SER A 123 -16.15 27.42 -20.81
N LYS A 124 -15.27 28.24 -21.39
CA LYS A 124 -15.28 28.55 -22.82
C LYS A 124 -14.93 27.33 -23.68
N ASP A 125 -14.14 26.39 -23.17
CA ASP A 125 -13.76 25.18 -23.92
C ASP A 125 -14.99 24.33 -24.27
N ALA A 126 -16.03 24.38 -23.42
CA ALA A 126 -17.29 23.69 -23.65
C ALA A 126 -18.26 24.46 -24.57
N ASP A 127 -17.95 25.68 -25.05
CA ASP A 127 -18.84 26.46 -25.94
C ASP A 127 -19.08 25.79 -27.29
N VAL A 128 -18.24 24.82 -27.66
CA VAL A 128 -18.46 23.95 -28.83
C VAL A 128 -19.71 23.09 -28.70
N TYR A 129 -20.21 22.86 -27.48
CA TYR A 129 -21.39 22.06 -27.22
C TYR A 129 -22.65 22.91 -27.10
N PRO A 130 -23.75 22.53 -27.75
CA PRO A 130 -25.02 23.23 -27.58
C PRO A 130 -25.56 23.03 -26.16
N MET A 131 -26.27 24.04 -25.63
CA MET A 131 -26.75 24.05 -24.23
C MET A 131 -27.61 22.82 -23.87
N TRP A 132 -28.40 22.30 -24.81
CA TRP A 132 -29.20 21.09 -24.57
C TRP A 132 -28.34 19.85 -24.28
N ALA A 133 -27.16 19.75 -24.90
CA ALA A 133 -26.23 18.64 -24.72
C ALA A 133 -25.47 18.77 -23.40
N LYS A 134 -25.05 20.00 -23.04
CA LYS A 134 -24.49 20.30 -21.71
C LYS A 134 -25.46 19.90 -20.60
N TYR A 135 -26.72 20.31 -20.71
CA TYR A 135 -27.78 19.94 -19.76
C TYR A 135 -28.00 18.42 -19.70
N PHE A 136 -28.08 17.76 -20.86
CA PHE A 136 -28.23 16.30 -20.93
C PHE A 136 -27.08 15.57 -20.21
N ALA A 137 -25.83 15.94 -20.52
CA ALA A 137 -24.65 15.34 -19.91
C ALA A 137 -24.66 15.54 -18.39
N MET A 138 -24.88 16.77 -17.91
CA MET A 138 -24.88 17.05 -16.47
C MET A 138 -26.01 16.31 -15.75
N ARG A 139 -27.25 16.38 -16.25
CA ARG A 139 -28.42 15.72 -15.66
C ARG A 139 -28.27 14.19 -15.60
N SER A 140 -27.54 13.61 -16.54
CA SER A 140 -27.24 12.20 -16.56
C SER A 140 -26.09 11.83 -15.65
N MET A 141 -24.98 12.58 -15.68
CA MET A 141 -23.75 12.31 -14.94
C MET A 141 -23.98 12.32 -13.42
N VAL A 142 -24.77 13.27 -12.91
CA VAL A 142 -25.07 13.35 -11.45
C VAL A 142 -25.82 12.13 -10.90
N LYS A 143 -26.38 11.28 -11.78
CA LYS A 143 -27.08 10.05 -11.40
C LYS A 143 -26.18 8.82 -11.42
N LEU A 144 -24.92 8.97 -11.78
CA LEU A 144 -23.96 7.89 -11.90
C LEU A 144 -23.03 7.86 -10.67
N SER A 145 -22.58 6.67 -10.31
CA SER A 145 -21.48 6.45 -9.37
C SER A 145 -20.16 6.33 -10.14
N SER A 146 -19.09 5.90 -9.46
CA SER A 146 -17.81 5.55 -10.07
C SER A 146 -17.92 4.52 -11.21
N TYR A 147 -16.96 4.58 -12.13
CA TYR A 147 -16.79 3.62 -13.22
C TYR A 147 -16.30 2.27 -12.68
N ASP A 148 -16.97 1.19 -13.06
CA ASP A 148 -16.57 -0.19 -12.77
C ASP A 148 -15.91 -0.78 -14.02
N LYS A 149 -14.60 -1.07 -13.93
CA LYS A 149 -13.80 -1.60 -15.04
C LYS A 149 -14.19 -3.01 -15.46
N GLU A 150 -14.54 -3.86 -14.50
CA GLU A 150 -14.92 -5.24 -14.80
C GLU A 150 -16.23 -5.28 -15.57
N LYS A 151 -17.19 -4.47 -15.13
CA LYS A 151 -18.50 -4.35 -15.77
C LYS A 151 -18.48 -3.41 -16.98
N LYS A 152 -17.37 -2.70 -17.21
CA LYS A 152 -17.22 -1.62 -18.20
C LYS A 152 -18.40 -0.65 -18.19
N ALA A 153 -18.84 -0.28 -16.99
CA ALA A 153 -20.09 0.45 -16.81
C ALA A 153 -20.07 1.30 -15.54
N PHE A 154 -20.84 2.38 -15.55
CA PHE A 154 -21.12 3.16 -14.35
C PHE A 154 -22.24 2.52 -13.54
N GLY A 155 -22.07 2.49 -12.22
CA GLY A 155 -23.18 2.23 -11.31
C GLY A 155 -24.15 3.40 -11.24
N ASN A 156 -25.31 3.18 -10.62
CA ASN A 156 -26.27 4.24 -10.34
C ASN A 156 -26.03 4.82 -8.94
N ARG A 157 -26.17 6.14 -8.82
CA ARG A 157 -26.08 6.86 -7.55
C ARG A 157 -27.38 6.72 -6.75
N ARG A 158 -27.21 6.48 -5.46
CA ARG A 158 -28.23 6.49 -4.41
C ARG A 158 -27.82 7.49 -3.33
N LYS A 159 -28.72 7.77 -2.38
CA LYS A 159 -28.45 8.69 -1.26
C LYS A 159 -27.24 8.30 -0.40
N ASP A 160 -26.91 7.01 -0.34
CA ASP A 160 -25.82 6.40 0.44
C ASP A 160 -24.54 6.17 -0.39
N THR A 161 -24.47 6.70 -1.62
CA THR A 161 -23.29 6.51 -2.48
C THR A 161 -22.15 7.38 -1.99
N VAL A 162 -21.08 6.73 -1.52
CA VAL A 162 -19.87 7.39 -1.02
C VAL A 162 -18.86 7.72 -2.12
N SER A 163 -18.90 7.05 -3.27
CA SER A 163 -17.91 7.28 -4.32
C SER A 163 -18.04 8.68 -4.96
N PRO A 164 -16.94 9.24 -5.49
CA PRO A 164 -16.96 10.45 -6.30
C PRO A 164 -17.88 10.34 -7.53
N PHE A 165 -18.22 11.47 -8.13
CA PHE A 165 -18.88 11.50 -9.44
C PHE A 165 -17.95 10.94 -10.52
N PRO A 166 -18.47 10.44 -11.66
CA PRO A 166 -17.65 10.00 -12.78
C PRO A 166 -16.53 11.01 -13.11
N ASP A 167 -15.31 10.54 -13.36
CA ASP A 167 -14.24 11.44 -13.79
C ASP A 167 -14.61 12.11 -15.13
N LEU A 168 -14.28 13.38 -15.25
CA LEU A 168 -14.40 14.11 -16.51
C LEU A 168 -13.27 13.70 -17.45
N ASN A 169 -13.62 13.02 -18.54
CA ASN A 169 -12.77 12.78 -19.68
C ASN A 169 -13.34 13.60 -20.85
N ARG A 170 -12.62 14.66 -21.22
CA ARG A 170 -13.09 15.65 -22.21
C ARG A 170 -13.26 15.03 -23.61
N GLU A 171 -12.39 14.08 -23.97
CA GLU A 171 -12.43 13.39 -25.26
C GLU A 171 -13.61 12.42 -25.33
N ALA A 172 -13.80 11.61 -24.29
CA ALA A 172 -14.96 10.73 -24.18
C ALA A 172 -16.28 11.51 -24.19
N LEU A 173 -16.33 12.66 -23.51
CA LEU A 173 -17.51 13.52 -23.51
C LEU A 173 -17.76 14.13 -24.90
N ALA A 174 -16.71 14.60 -25.59
CA ALA A 174 -16.81 15.10 -26.95
C ALA A 174 -17.37 14.04 -27.90
N TYR A 175 -16.86 12.80 -27.79
CA TYR A 175 -17.33 11.65 -28.57
C TYR A 175 -18.82 11.38 -28.35
N VAL A 176 -19.28 11.34 -27.09
CA VAL A 176 -20.69 11.13 -26.75
C VAL A 176 -21.58 12.26 -27.30
N ILE A 177 -21.16 13.52 -27.14
CA ILE A 177 -21.94 14.67 -27.59
C ILE A 177 -22.02 14.68 -29.13
N ASP A 178 -20.94 14.40 -29.84
CA ASP A 178 -20.92 14.35 -31.31
C ASP A 178 -21.91 13.32 -31.85
N ILE A 179 -21.87 12.09 -31.32
CA ILE A 179 -22.81 11.00 -31.68
C ILE A 179 -24.26 11.44 -31.49
N LEU A 180 -24.58 12.01 -30.32
CA LEU A 180 -25.95 12.41 -30.00
C LEU A 180 -26.40 13.62 -30.82
N HIS A 181 -25.50 14.53 -31.15
CA HIS A 181 -25.78 15.70 -31.97
C HIS A 181 -26.07 15.30 -33.42
N LYS A 182 -25.25 14.43 -34.02
CA LYS A 182 -25.49 13.85 -35.34
C LYS A 182 -26.82 13.09 -35.39
N LYS A 183 -27.08 12.26 -34.37
CA LYS A 183 -28.37 11.55 -34.24
C LYS A 183 -29.56 12.51 -34.15
N ALA A 184 -29.45 13.57 -33.35
CA ALA A 184 -30.53 14.56 -33.18
C ALA A 184 -30.83 15.33 -34.47
N LYS A 185 -29.85 15.45 -35.38
CA LYS A 185 -30.00 16.08 -36.69
C LYS A 185 -30.35 15.11 -37.82
N GLN A 186 -30.46 13.81 -37.54
CA GLN A 186 -30.63 12.76 -38.56
C GLN A 186 -29.48 12.75 -39.59
N GLU A 187 -28.29 13.18 -39.18
CA GLU A 187 -27.08 13.11 -39.99
C GLU A 187 -26.53 11.67 -39.98
N SER A 188 -25.84 11.28 -41.07
CA SER A 188 -25.12 10.00 -41.11
C SER A 188 -24.01 10.01 -40.06
N ILE A 189 -24.05 9.05 -39.15
CA ILE A 189 -22.95 8.81 -38.23
C ILE A 189 -22.00 7.89 -38.99
N GLU A 190 -20.84 8.42 -39.43
CA GLU A 190 -19.74 7.60 -39.96
C GLU A 190 -19.24 6.72 -38.82
N LEU A 191 -19.85 5.55 -38.68
CA LEU A 191 -19.46 4.49 -37.78
C LEU A 191 -18.83 3.38 -38.62
N ASP A 192 -17.99 2.57 -38.00
CA ASP A 192 -17.71 1.24 -38.54
C ASP A 192 -19.07 0.51 -38.64
N GLU A 193 -19.65 0.45 -39.85
CA GLU A 193 -21.00 -0.07 -40.12
C GLU A 193 -21.17 -1.53 -39.64
N ASN A 194 -20.08 -2.18 -39.24
CA ASN A 194 -19.99 -3.55 -38.75
C ASN A 194 -20.13 -3.72 -37.22
N ASN A 195 -20.52 -2.70 -36.44
CA ASN A 195 -20.75 -2.85 -34.99
C ASN A 195 -22.24 -2.69 -34.56
N PRO A 196 -23.03 -3.79 -34.56
CA PRO A 196 -24.43 -3.80 -34.10
C PRO A 196 -24.65 -3.41 -32.63
N GLU A 197 -23.64 -3.57 -31.78
CA GLU A 197 -23.74 -3.24 -30.35
C GLU A 197 -23.69 -1.72 -30.14
N LEU A 198 -22.83 -1.03 -30.89
CA LEU A 198 -22.76 0.43 -30.86
C LEU A 198 -24.07 1.08 -31.35
N GLN A 199 -24.70 0.52 -32.39
CA GLN A 199 -25.99 1.01 -32.86
C GLN A 199 -27.07 0.92 -31.77
N LYS A 200 -27.19 -0.23 -31.09
CA LYS A 200 -28.10 -0.40 -29.95
C LYS A 200 -27.78 0.57 -28.81
N LEU A 201 -26.49 0.85 -28.57
CA LEU A 201 -26.05 1.79 -27.55
C LEU A 201 -26.54 3.21 -27.85
N ILE A 202 -26.35 3.65 -29.09
CA ILE A 202 -26.79 4.95 -29.60
C ILE A 202 -28.32 5.06 -29.55
N GLU A 203 -29.03 4.00 -29.91
CA GLU A 203 -30.49 3.93 -29.81
C GLU A 203 -31.00 4.13 -28.38
N SER A 204 -30.29 3.58 -27.39
CA SER A 204 -30.68 3.69 -25.98
C SER A 204 -30.62 5.12 -25.43
N GLU A 205 -29.82 5.99 -26.05
CA GLU A 205 -29.57 7.37 -25.60
C GLU A 205 -29.20 7.43 -24.11
N ASN A 206 -28.52 6.40 -23.61
CA ASN A 206 -28.09 6.31 -22.22
C ASN A 206 -26.68 6.89 -22.11
N PHE A 207 -26.58 8.09 -21.54
CA PHE A 207 -25.31 8.79 -21.37
C PHE A 207 -24.26 7.93 -20.67
N GLY A 208 -24.59 7.30 -19.53
CA GLY A 208 -23.63 6.49 -18.78
C GLY A 208 -23.05 5.35 -19.61
N LYS A 209 -23.88 4.66 -20.39
CA LYS A 209 -23.40 3.58 -21.28
C LYS A 209 -22.57 4.11 -22.46
N LEU A 210 -23.01 5.21 -23.07
CA LEU A 210 -22.27 5.86 -24.17
C LEU A 210 -20.92 6.40 -23.69
N TYR A 211 -20.90 6.98 -22.49
CA TYR A 211 -19.71 7.55 -21.88
C TYR A 211 -18.74 6.46 -21.42
N ALA A 212 -19.25 5.35 -20.87
CA ALA A 212 -18.43 4.18 -20.57
C ALA A 212 -17.78 3.60 -21.84
N TYR A 213 -18.56 3.46 -22.91
CA TYR A 213 -18.02 3.03 -24.21
C TYR A 213 -16.98 4.01 -24.74
N ALA A 214 -17.25 5.31 -24.68
CA ALA A 214 -16.32 6.35 -25.14
C ALA A 214 -15.01 6.34 -24.34
N ILE A 215 -15.08 6.20 -23.00
CA ILE A 215 -13.91 6.04 -22.14
C ILE A 215 -13.06 4.85 -22.59
N GLU A 216 -13.67 3.71 -22.91
CA GLU A 216 -12.91 2.55 -23.43
C GLU A 216 -12.23 2.85 -24.76
N GLN A 217 -12.83 3.66 -25.64
CA GLN A 217 -12.22 4.00 -26.94
C GLN A 217 -11.04 4.98 -26.81
N VAL A 218 -11.10 5.89 -25.84
CA VAL A 218 -10.10 6.97 -25.69
C VAL A 218 -9.04 6.65 -24.64
N THR A 219 -9.36 5.76 -23.69
CA THR A 219 -8.39 5.23 -22.72
C THR A 219 -7.65 4.08 -23.39
N PRO A 220 -6.33 3.99 -23.25
CA PRO A 220 -5.56 2.94 -23.93
C PRO A 220 -5.96 1.56 -23.41
N THR A 221 -6.77 0.85 -24.19
CA THR A 221 -7.32 -0.48 -23.86
C THR A 221 -7.07 -1.50 -24.95
N GLU A 222 -6.51 -1.13 -26.10
CA GLU A 222 -6.07 -2.15 -27.04
C GLU A 222 -4.84 -2.86 -26.46
N VAL A 223 -4.86 -4.19 -26.49
CA VAL A 223 -3.76 -5.05 -26.02
C VAL A 223 -2.41 -4.61 -26.61
N ASN A 224 -2.42 -4.05 -27.84
CA ASN A 224 -1.26 -3.48 -28.52
C ASN A 224 -0.70 -2.21 -27.87
N GLU A 225 -1.53 -1.35 -27.26
CA GLU A 225 -1.09 -0.14 -26.56
C GLU A 225 -0.54 -0.49 -25.17
N LEU A 226 -1.09 -1.51 -24.48
CA LEU A 226 -0.52 -1.99 -23.22
C LEU A 226 0.81 -2.74 -23.39
N MET A 227 1.04 -3.37 -24.55
CA MET A 227 2.33 -3.96 -24.93
C MET A 227 3.44 -2.92 -25.06
N LEU A 228 3.10 -1.66 -25.36
CA LEU A 228 4.04 -0.55 -25.33
C LEU A 228 4.24 -0.10 -23.88
N THR A 229 5.31 -0.59 -23.27
CA THR A 229 5.65 -0.29 -21.89
C THR A 229 6.66 0.85 -21.73
N GLU A 230 7.12 1.43 -22.86
CA GLU A 230 7.99 2.60 -22.84
C GLU A 230 7.31 3.75 -22.09
N GLY A 231 8.04 4.31 -21.12
CA GLY A 231 7.49 5.24 -20.16
C GLY A 231 8.51 5.71 -19.14
N GLU A 232 8.04 6.49 -18.18
CA GLU A 232 8.87 7.04 -17.11
C GLU A 232 8.14 7.05 -15.76
N TRP A 233 8.92 6.92 -14.69
CA TRP A 233 8.45 7.17 -13.33
C TRP A 233 8.49 8.67 -13.03
N ARG A 234 7.38 9.22 -12.54
CA ARG A 234 7.35 10.54 -11.91
C ARG A 234 7.10 10.41 -10.42
N LYS A 235 7.86 11.17 -9.64
CA LYS A 235 7.72 11.27 -8.18
C LYS A 235 6.98 12.55 -7.83
N TYR A 236 5.95 12.41 -7.01
CA TYR A 236 5.25 13.48 -6.31
C TYR A 236 5.68 13.42 -4.86
N SER A 237 6.31 14.49 -4.37
CA SER A 237 7.04 14.44 -3.09
C SER A 237 6.10 14.59 -1.90
N GLN A 238 6.46 13.99 -0.77
CA GLN A 238 5.73 14.15 0.47
C GLN A 238 5.53 15.64 0.83
N GLY A 239 4.29 16.03 1.15
CA GLY A 239 3.91 17.40 1.52
C GLY A 239 3.92 18.42 0.38
N SER A 240 4.15 17.99 -0.87
CA SER A 240 4.05 18.87 -2.05
C SER A 240 2.60 19.19 -2.41
N ASP A 241 2.42 20.13 -3.35
CA ASP A 241 1.12 20.40 -3.95
C ASP A 241 0.57 19.14 -4.61
N HIS A 242 -0.65 18.75 -4.24
CA HIS A 242 -1.30 17.52 -4.70
C HIS A 242 -1.94 17.66 -6.08
N MET A 243 -2.18 18.88 -6.56
CA MET A 243 -2.88 19.12 -7.83
C MET A 243 -2.18 18.51 -9.06
N PRO A 244 -0.84 18.62 -9.23
CA PRO A 244 -0.15 17.97 -10.35
C PRO A 244 -0.31 16.45 -10.39
N LEU A 245 -0.46 15.80 -9.22
CA LEU A 245 -0.76 14.36 -9.16
C LEU A 245 -2.19 14.10 -9.63
N VAL A 246 -3.17 14.83 -9.07
CA VAL A 246 -4.59 14.69 -9.41
C VAL A 246 -4.81 14.89 -10.91
N GLU A 247 -4.32 16.00 -11.47
CA GLU A 247 -4.47 16.35 -12.89
C GLU A 247 -3.86 15.30 -13.82
N SER A 248 -2.76 14.66 -13.40
CA SER A 248 -2.06 13.67 -14.23
C SER A 248 -2.75 12.31 -14.31
N ILE A 249 -3.68 11.99 -13.40
CA ILE A 249 -4.37 10.69 -13.35
C ILE A 249 -5.87 10.79 -13.56
N GLN A 250 -6.44 11.98 -13.39
CA GLN A 250 -7.87 12.22 -13.59
C GLN A 250 -8.27 11.99 -15.05
N GLY A 251 -9.43 11.34 -15.25
CA GLY A 251 -9.97 11.10 -16.59
C GLY A 251 -9.33 9.92 -17.35
N HIS A 252 -8.25 9.34 -16.82
CA HIS A 252 -7.64 8.10 -17.35
C HIS A 252 -8.35 6.82 -16.88
N GLY A 253 -9.42 6.97 -16.09
CA GLY A 253 -10.18 5.84 -15.57
C GLY A 253 -9.29 4.87 -14.82
N THR A 254 -8.34 5.32 -14.00
CA THR A 254 -7.39 4.43 -13.30
C THR A 254 -8.08 3.53 -12.28
N GLY A 255 -9.22 3.98 -11.73
CA GLY A 255 -9.91 3.32 -10.62
C GLY A 255 -9.28 3.62 -9.25
N TRP A 256 -8.28 4.52 -9.21
CA TRP A 256 -7.60 4.90 -7.98
C TRP A 256 -8.37 6.00 -7.26
N CYS A 257 -8.58 5.84 -5.96
CA CYS A 257 -9.16 6.90 -5.11
C CYS A 257 -8.31 8.18 -5.10
N THR A 258 -7.01 8.08 -5.41
CA THR A 258 -6.07 9.20 -5.52
C THR A 258 -6.46 10.23 -6.58
N ALA A 259 -7.37 9.89 -7.51
CA ALA A 259 -7.95 10.89 -8.40
C ALA A 259 -8.83 11.92 -7.66
N GLY A 260 -9.26 11.61 -6.42
CA GLY A 260 -9.90 12.54 -5.50
C GLY A 260 -8.89 13.47 -4.85
N GLU A 261 -9.19 14.77 -4.84
CA GLU A 261 -8.28 15.82 -4.38
C GLU A 261 -7.86 15.65 -2.91
N SER A 262 -8.82 15.43 -2.01
CA SER A 262 -8.53 15.29 -0.58
C SER A 262 -7.78 14.00 -0.30
N THR A 263 -8.11 12.93 -1.02
CA THR A 263 -7.39 11.67 -0.94
C THR A 263 -5.92 11.81 -1.38
N ALA A 264 -5.66 12.49 -2.50
CA ALA A 264 -4.29 12.75 -2.98
C ALA A 264 -3.47 13.54 -1.95
N LYS A 265 -4.08 14.59 -1.39
CA LYS A 265 -3.45 15.40 -0.34
C LYS A 265 -3.07 14.56 0.88
N THR A 266 -3.99 13.75 1.40
CA THR A 266 -3.72 12.89 2.57
C THR A 266 -2.63 11.86 2.28
N GLN A 267 -2.61 11.26 1.08
CA GLN A 267 -1.57 10.31 0.69
C GLN A 267 -0.20 10.97 0.58
N LEU A 268 -0.11 12.17 -0.01
CA LEU A 268 1.14 12.93 -0.07
C LEU A 268 1.58 13.47 1.29
N GLN A 269 0.69 13.64 2.27
CA GLN A 269 1.12 13.88 3.66
C GLN A 269 1.76 12.63 4.27
N GLY A 270 1.26 11.44 3.91
CA GLY A 270 1.75 10.15 4.40
C GLY A 270 3.11 9.74 3.84
N GLY A 271 3.46 10.13 2.61
CA GLY A 271 4.73 9.80 1.98
C GLY A 271 4.81 10.24 0.51
N ASP A 272 5.93 9.94 -0.14
CA ASP A 272 6.05 10.14 -1.60
C ASP A 272 5.03 9.29 -2.37
N PHE A 273 4.66 9.75 -3.57
CA PHE A 273 3.81 9.01 -4.49
C PHE A 273 4.49 8.90 -5.85
N HIS A 274 4.69 7.68 -6.34
CA HIS A 274 5.32 7.42 -7.62
C HIS A 274 4.29 6.93 -8.61
N VAL A 275 4.26 7.49 -9.82
CA VAL A 275 3.39 7.01 -10.90
C VAL A 275 4.23 6.75 -12.14
N TYR A 276 4.01 5.60 -12.77
CA TYR A 276 4.60 5.28 -14.05
C TYR A 276 3.65 5.69 -15.17
N TYR A 277 4.14 6.49 -16.11
CA TYR A 277 3.39 6.94 -17.28
C TYR A 277 3.96 6.32 -18.55
N SER A 278 3.14 5.61 -19.31
CA SER A 278 3.49 5.15 -20.66
C SER A 278 3.21 6.22 -21.71
N ILE A 279 3.80 6.02 -22.89
CA ILE A 279 3.67 6.93 -24.03
C ILE A 279 2.25 6.95 -24.61
N ASP A 280 1.73 8.14 -24.91
CA ASP A 280 0.47 8.36 -25.61
C ASP A 280 0.63 8.37 -27.14
N LYS A 281 -0.50 8.49 -27.85
CA LYS A 281 -0.54 8.53 -29.32
C LYS A 281 0.24 9.71 -29.90
N GLN A 282 0.51 10.75 -29.11
CA GLN A 282 1.27 11.94 -29.48
C GLN A 282 2.75 11.84 -29.09
N GLY A 283 3.18 10.74 -28.47
CA GLY A 283 4.56 10.52 -28.07
C GLY A 283 4.92 11.04 -26.68
N ASN A 284 3.96 11.46 -25.86
CA ASN A 284 4.20 12.01 -24.53
C ASN A 284 3.90 10.98 -23.43
N TYR A 285 4.66 11.01 -22.33
CA TYR A 285 4.40 10.13 -21.19
C TYR A 285 3.25 10.66 -20.33
N THR A 286 2.01 10.33 -20.69
CA THR A 286 0.82 10.88 -20.03
C THR A 286 -0.15 9.80 -19.56
N ILE A 287 0.03 8.54 -19.94
CA ILE A 287 -0.90 7.46 -19.59
C ILE A 287 -0.45 6.77 -18.29
N PRO A 288 -1.14 6.96 -17.15
CA PRO A 288 -0.79 6.27 -15.92
C PRO A 288 -1.05 4.76 -16.02
N ARG A 289 -0.08 3.93 -15.58
CA ARG A 289 -0.14 2.46 -15.65
C ARG A 289 -0.08 1.78 -14.29
N THR A 290 0.72 2.32 -13.39
CA THR A 290 0.91 1.81 -12.03
C THR A 290 1.40 2.92 -11.12
N ALA A 291 1.12 2.79 -9.83
CA ALA A 291 1.59 3.69 -8.81
C ALA A 291 2.13 2.95 -7.58
N ILE A 292 3.07 3.59 -6.90
CA ILE A 292 3.62 3.16 -5.61
C ILE A 292 3.37 4.29 -4.63
N ARG A 293 2.53 4.03 -3.63
CA ARG A 293 2.27 4.93 -2.50
C ARG A 293 3.24 4.60 -1.39
N MET A 294 4.02 5.59 -0.95
CA MET A 294 4.90 5.44 0.20
C MET A 294 4.18 5.82 1.51
N GLN A 295 4.65 5.26 2.61
CA GLN A 295 4.32 5.65 3.98
C GLN A 295 5.63 5.98 4.69
N GLY A 296 5.93 7.26 4.83
CA GLY A 296 7.28 7.72 5.15
C GLY A 296 8.27 7.27 4.08
N SER A 297 9.29 6.50 4.48
CA SER A 297 10.28 5.89 3.59
C SER A 297 9.96 4.46 3.18
N GLN A 298 8.85 3.89 3.64
CA GLN A 298 8.46 2.50 3.37
C GLN A 298 7.42 2.41 2.27
N ILE A 299 7.42 1.30 1.53
CA ILE A 299 6.38 0.99 0.55
C ILE A 299 5.08 0.72 1.30
N GLY A 300 4.08 1.59 1.09
CA GLY A 300 2.74 1.40 1.63
C GLY A 300 1.91 0.49 0.74
N GLU A 301 1.89 0.76 -0.55
CA GLU A 301 1.03 0.04 -1.50
C GLU A 301 1.51 0.18 -2.94
N VAL A 302 1.42 -0.91 -3.70
CA VAL A 302 1.57 -0.94 -5.16
C VAL A 302 0.20 -1.18 -5.77
N ARG A 303 -0.19 -0.32 -6.71
CA ARG A 303 -1.46 -0.45 -7.44
C ARG A 303 -1.25 -0.31 -8.93
N GLY A 304 -2.09 -0.97 -9.70
CA GLY A 304 -2.15 -0.89 -11.16
C GLY A 304 -3.52 -0.48 -11.65
N ILE A 305 -3.66 -0.46 -12.97
CA ILE A 305 -4.89 -0.06 -13.65
C ILE A 305 -5.78 -1.25 -14.07
N ALA A 306 -5.41 -2.49 -13.75
CA ALA A 306 -6.24 -3.66 -14.04
C ALA A 306 -7.40 -3.79 -13.02
N PRO A 307 -8.35 -4.74 -13.21
CA PRO A 307 -9.39 -5.04 -12.21
C PRO A 307 -8.82 -5.22 -10.81
N ASP A 308 -9.58 -4.79 -9.80
CA ASP A 308 -9.17 -4.72 -8.38
C ASP A 308 -7.88 -3.93 -8.13
N GLN A 309 -7.54 -3.00 -9.03
CA GLN A 309 -6.28 -2.23 -9.02
C GLN A 309 -5.04 -3.13 -9.11
N ASN A 310 -5.17 -4.31 -9.70
CA ASN A 310 -4.02 -5.15 -10.01
C ASN A 310 -3.11 -4.51 -11.06
N LEU A 311 -1.86 -4.96 -11.13
CA LEU A 311 -0.97 -4.63 -12.23
C LEU A 311 -1.53 -5.19 -13.54
N ASP A 312 -1.39 -4.43 -14.62
CA ASP A 312 -1.60 -5.02 -15.93
C ASP A 312 -0.46 -6.02 -16.26
N PRO A 313 -0.68 -6.96 -17.19
CA PRO A 313 0.24 -8.08 -17.43
C PRO A 313 1.67 -7.69 -17.80
N TYR A 314 1.91 -6.45 -18.23
CA TYR A 314 3.21 -6.00 -18.74
C TYR A 314 4.01 -5.16 -17.73
N MET A 315 3.40 -4.72 -16.63
CA MET A 315 4.04 -3.82 -15.67
C MET A 315 4.83 -4.52 -14.56
N GLY A 316 4.65 -5.84 -14.38
CA GLY A 316 5.27 -6.58 -13.27
C GLY A 316 6.79 -6.39 -13.19
N LYS A 317 7.50 -6.44 -14.33
CA LYS A 317 8.95 -6.22 -14.36
C LYS A 317 9.35 -4.78 -14.05
N ILE A 318 8.65 -3.80 -14.61
CA ILE A 318 8.93 -2.37 -14.39
C ILE A 318 8.70 -1.98 -12.93
N VAL A 319 7.63 -2.51 -12.33
CA VAL A 319 7.38 -2.36 -10.90
C VAL A 319 8.47 -3.03 -10.08
N ASP A 320 8.86 -4.27 -10.41
CA ASP A 320 9.91 -4.96 -9.66
C ASP A 320 11.28 -4.25 -9.72
N GLU A 321 11.62 -3.70 -10.88
CA GLU A 321 12.79 -2.84 -11.09
C GLU A 321 12.69 -1.59 -10.21
N LYS A 322 11.55 -0.88 -10.21
CA LYS A 322 11.33 0.29 -9.35
C LYS A 322 11.38 -0.04 -7.87
N LEU A 323 10.77 -1.16 -7.47
CA LEU A 323 10.79 -1.60 -6.09
C LEU A 323 12.21 -1.86 -5.60
N SER A 324 13.14 -2.22 -6.49
CA SER A 324 14.55 -2.46 -6.14
C SER A 324 15.28 -1.18 -5.69
N GLU A 325 14.70 0.00 -5.95
CA GLU A 325 15.19 1.26 -5.41
C GLU A 325 14.82 1.44 -3.93
N PHE A 326 13.83 0.69 -3.43
CA PHE A 326 13.38 0.79 -2.04
C PHE A 326 13.95 -0.36 -1.20
N PRO A 327 14.52 -0.05 -0.02
CA PRO A 327 15.20 -1.03 0.81
C PRO A 327 14.27 -2.07 1.44
N ASP A 328 13.00 -1.73 1.60
CA ASP A 328 12.00 -2.59 2.22
C ASP A 328 11.23 -3.44 1.19
N LYS A 329 11.68 -3.53 -0.08
CA LYS A 329 11.06 -4.36 -1.13
C LYS A 329 10.76 -5.78 -0.69
N GLU A 330 11.76 -6.49 -0.18
CA GLU A 330 11.60 -7.91 0.17
C GLU A 330 10.64 -8.07 1.35
N LYS A 331 10.69 -7.13 2.31
CA LYS A 331 9.75 -7.08 3.43
C LYS A 331 8.33 -6.78 2.96
N TYR A 332 8.16 -5.82 2.05
CA TYR A 332 6.87 -5.47 1.45
C TYR A 332 6.26 -6.67 0.72
N LYS A 333 7.04 -7.31 -0.16
CA LYS A 333 6.60 -8.51 -0.89
C LYS A 333 6.17 -9.63 0.03
N LYS A 334 6.96 -9.88 1.07
CA LYS A 334 6.64 -10.89 2.08
C LYS A 334 5.33 -10.56 2.79
N LYS A 335 5.16 -9.33 3.30
CA LYS A 335 3.92 -8.89 3.94
C LYS A 335 2.70 -9.06 3.03
N THR A 336 2.81 -8.67 1.77
CA THR A 336 1.73 -8.84 0.79
C THR A 336 1.40 -10.32 0.57
N ALA A 337 2.41 -11.18 0.38
CA ALA A 337 2.21 -12.62 0.19
C ALA A 337 1.57 -13.28 1.43
N ASP A 338 2.07 -12.93 2.61
CA ASP A 338 1.59 -13.45 3.89
C ASP A 338 0.13 -13.04 4.13
N MET A 339 -0.20 -11.76 3.96
CA MET A 339 -1.56 -11.25 4.17
C MET A 339 -2.57 -11.81 3.17
N ASN A 340 -2.16 -12.02 1.92
CA ASN A 340 -2.99 -12.70 0.93
C ASN A 340 -3.25 -14.15 1.34
N THR A 341 -2.22 -14.87 1.77
CA THR A 341 -2.34 -16.28 2.19
C THR A 341 -3.21 -16.41 3.43
N LEU A 342 -3.00 -15.57 4.44
CA LEU A 342 -3.80 -15.54 5.66
C LEU A 342 -5.28 -15.23 5.37
N THR A 343 -5.56 -14.29 4.48
CA THR A 343 -6.92 -13.96 4.04
C THR A 343 -7.57 -15.14 3.29
N LEU A 344 -6.81 -15.89 2.48
CA LEU A 344 -7.32 -17.10 1.83
C LEU A 344 -7.64 -18.20 2.84
N ILE A 345 -6.79 -18.42 3.85
CA ILE A 345 -7.01 -19.39 4.92
C ILE A 345 -8.26 -19.02 5.74
N GLU A 346 -8.42 -17.75 6.12
CA GLU A 346 -9.60 -17.24 6.82
C GLU A 346 -10.89 -17.48 6.00
N ARG A 347 -10.83 -17.24 4.68
CA ARG A 347 -11.95 -17.52 3.77
C ARG A 347 -12.26 -19.02 3.63
N LYS A 348 -11.26 -19.89 3.57
CA LYS A 348 -11.45 -21.35 3.55
C LYS A 348 -12.12 -21.83 4.84
N GLN A 349 -11.57 -21.43 5.98
CA GLN A 349 -12.06 -21.84 7.30
C GLN A 349 -13.47 -21.33 7.59
N SER A 350 -13.79 -20.08 7.23
CA SER A 350 -15.15 -19.54 7.37
C SER A 350 -16.20 -20.24 6.50
N LYS A 351 -15.79 -20.89 5.41
CA LYS A 351 -16.64 -21.74 4.56
C LYS A 351 -16.65 -23.21 4.96
N GLY A 352 -15.85 -23.60 5.95
CA GLY A 352 -15.65 -25.01 6.33
C GLY A 352 -14.88 -25.83 5.30
N GLU A 353 -14.09 -25.18 4.43
CA GLU A 353 -13.18 -25.86 3.50
C GLU A 353 -11.95 -26.40 4.26
N GLU A 354 -11.45 -27.57 3.84
CA GLU A 354 -10.28 -28.20 4.46
C GLU A 354 -8.99 -27.43 4.12
N LEU A 355 -8.13 -27.24 5.12
CA LEU A 355 -6.81 -26.60 4.94
C LEU A 355 -5.79 -27.64 4.46
N THR A 356 -5.02 -27.28 3.45
CA THR A 356 -3.92 -28.11 2.93
C THR A 356 -2.75 -28.13 3.90
N LYS A 357 -1.80 -29.05 3.68
CA LYS A 357 -0.56 -29.09 4.47
C LYS A 357 0.20 -27.75 4.37
N GLU A 358 0.21 -27.12 3.21
CA GLU A 358 0.86 -25.83 2.98
C GLU A 358 0.14 -24.71 3.74
N ASP A 359 -1.21 -24.68 3.72
CA ASP A 359 -2.01 -23.73 4.50
C ASP A 359 -1.70 -23.86 6.00
N LEU A 360 -1.64 -25.09 6.51
CA LEU A 360 -1.34 -25.36 7.92
C LEU A 360 0.10 -25.03 8.29
N SER A 361 1.08 -25.38 7.43
CA SER A 361 2.49 -25.05 7.65
C SER A 361 2.70 -23.54 7.75
N PHE A 362 2.02 -22.78 6.87
CA PHE A 362 1.99 -21.33 6.93
C PHE A 362 1.30 -20.84 8.21
N LEU A 363 0.09 -21.33 8.51
CA LEU A 363 -0.68 -20.90 9.69
C LEU A 363 0.07 -21.14 10.99
N TYR A 364 0.82 -22.24 11.11
CA TYR A 364 1.66 -22.56 12.28
C TYR A 364 3.09 -21.98 12.19
N GLU A 365 3.39 -21.16 11.17
CA GLU A 365 4.68 -20.47 11.01
C GLU A 365 5.90 -21.41 11.01
N LEU A 366 5.75 -22.60 10.42
CA LEU A 366 6.81 -23.63 10.45
C LEU A 366 8.04 -23.28 9.60
N ASP A 367 7.86 -22.45 8.58
CA ASP A 367 8.94 -22.02 7.69
C ASP A 367 9.43 -20.61 8.06
N SER A 368 8.51 -19.68 8.30
CA SER A 368 8.82 -18.31 8.70
C SER A 368 7.63 -17.68 9.43
N ARG A 369 7.89 -16.65 10.25
CA ARG A 369 6.83 -15.87 10.89
C ARG A 369 5.97 -15.15 9.85
N ILE A 370 4.67 -15.04 10.11
CA ILE A 370 3.73 -14.27 9.28
C ILE A 370 3.90 -12.78 9.58
N GLU A 371 4.09 -11.97 8.54
CA GLU A 371 4.24 -10.52 8.65
C GLU A 371 3.07 -9.76 8.03
N GLY A 372 2.55 -8.78 8.77
CA GLY A 372 1.50 -7.87 8.31
C GLY A 372 1.98 -6.42 8.21
N PHE A 373 1.09 -5.54 7.77
CA PHE A 373 1.33 -4.09 7.73
C PHE A 373 1.06 -3.40 9.08
N GLY A 374 0.47 -4.12 10.05
CA GLY A 374 0.28 -3.67 11.43
C GLY A 374 1.55 -3.60 12.28
N TYR A 375 1.45 -2.89 13.40
CA TYR A 375 2.52 -2.78 14.40
C TYR A 375 2.59 -3.97 15.36
N ARG A 376 1.53 -4.77 15.42
CA ARG A 376 1.41 -5.95 16.28
C ARG A 376 1.22 -7.18 15.41
N ARG A 377 1.41 -8.36 16.00
CA ARG A 377 1.09 -9.64 15.36
C ARG A 377 -0.38 -9.65 14.95
N ASP A 378 -0.64 -10.15 13.75
CA ASP A 378 -2.00 -10.21 13.21
C ASP A 378 -2.86 -11.14 14.09
N PRO A 379 -3.95 -10.63 14.71
CA PRO A 379 -4.79 -11.42 15.60
C PRO A 379 -5.45 -12.62 14.92
N ARG A 380 -5.64 -12.57 13.58
CA ARG A 380 -6.23 -13.67 12.81
C ARG A 380 -5.47 -14.98 12.99
N ILE A 381 -4.16 -14.92 13.20
CA ILE A 381 -3.32 -16.11 13.34
C ILE A 381 -3.81 -16.96 14.53
N GLU A 382 -4.01 -16.32 15.69
CA GLU A 382 -4.49 -17.02 16.89
C GLU A 382 -5.97 -17.38 16.79
N GLU A 383 -6.82 -16.46 16.29
CA GLU A 383 -8.25 -16.74 16.07
C GLU A 383 -8.48 -17.97 15.16
N LEU A 384 -7.66 -18.15 14.13
CA LEU A 384 -7.74 -19.30 13.23
C LEU A 384 -7.21 -20.59 13.87
N ARG A 385 -6.15 -20.52 14.68
CA ARG A 385 -5.56 -21.67 15.40
C ARG A 385 -6.47 -22.17 16.52
N GLU A 386 -7.11 -21.29 17.28
CA GLU A 386 -8.00 -21.65 18.41
C GLU A 386 -9.18 -22.55 17.99
N ALA A 387 -9.62 -22.44 16.74
CA ALA A 387 -10.70 -23.27 16.19
C ALA A 387 -10.23 -24.66 15.72
N ARG A 388 -8.97 -25.02 15.95
CA ARG A 388 -8.33 -26.23 15.41
C ARG A 388 -7.73 -27.12 16.48
N ASN A 389 -7.48 -28.39 16.11
CA ASN A 389 -6.71 -29.31 16.93
C ASN A 389 -5.25 -29.28 16.48
N ILE A 390 -4.42 -28.57 17.23
CA ILE A 390 -3.02 -28.37 16.90
C ILE A 390 -2.24 -29.68 16.76
N LYS A 391 -2.46 -30.68 17.62
CA LYS A 391 -1.70 -31.94 17.53
C LYS A 391 -2.05 -32.72 16.26
N GLU A 392 -3.33 -32.75 15.88
CA GLU A 392 -3.74 -33.41 14.62
C GLU A 392 -3.16 -32.69 13.39
N ASP A 393 -3.19 -31.36 13.38
CA ASP A 393 -2.57 -30.57 12.32
C ASP A 393 -1.07 -30.84 12.24
N LEU A 394 -0.34 -30.76 13.36
CA LEU A 394 1.11 -30.99 13.39
C LEU A 394 1.50 -32.41 12.95
N VAL A 395 0.69 -33.43 13.27
CA VAL A 395 0.88 -34.79 12.73
C VAL A 395 0.78 -34.79 11.20
N SER A 396 -0.23 -34.12 10.65
CA SER A 396 -0.43 -34.04 9.19
C SER A 396 0.70 -33.29 8.48
N ILE A 397 1.25 -32.27 9.12
CA ILE A 397 2.30 -31.42 8.54
C ILE A 397 3.66 -32.11 8.63
N THR A 398 4.06 -32.55 9.83
CA THR A 398 5.40 -33.07 10.09
C THR A 398 5.57 -34.54 9.68
N GLY A 399 4.48 -35.30 9.67
CA GLY A 399 4.51 -36.76 9.49
C GLY A 399 5.03 -37.53 10.70
N PHE A 400 5.34 -36.87 11.82
CA PHE A 400 5.67 -37.54 13.07
C PHE A 400 4.43 -38.16 13.72
N LYS A 401 4.65 -39.14 14.59
CA LYS A 401 3.56 -39.70 15.40
C LYS A 401 3.14 -38.69 16.46
N ALA A 402 1.87 -38.74 16.87
CA ALA A 402 1.33 -37.81 17.87
C ALA A 402 2.12 -37.78 19.20
N TRP A 403 2.71 -38.91 19.62
CA TRP A 403 3.53 -38.99 20.84
C TRP A 403 4.98 -38.50 20.66
N GLU A 404 5.42 -38.26 19.42
CA GLU A 404 6.72 -37.64 19.10
C GLU A 404 6.59 -36.10 19.00
N ILE A 405 5.39 -35.55 19.22
CA ILE A 405 5.06 -34.12 19.10
C ILE A 405 4.59 -33.59 20.44
N SER A 406 5.20 -32.51 20.91
CA SER A 406 4.77 -31.78 22.10
C SER A 406 4.28 -30.38 21.80
N THR A 407 3.38 -29.89 22.65
CA THR A 407 2.91 -28.49 22.66
C THR A 407 3.08 -27.81 24.02
N GLU A 408 3.59 -28.55 25.00
CA GLU A 408 3.82 -28.11 26.37
C GLU A 408 5.30 -28.33 26.72
N GLU A 409 5.85 -27.47 27.58
CA GLU A 409 7.26 -27.52 28.01
C GLU A 409 7.61 -28.85 28.68
N GLU A 410 6.79 -29.31 29.62
CA GLU A 410 7.03 -30.57 30.36
C GLU A 410 7.10 -31.78 29.41
N GLU A 411 6.23 -31.82 28.40
CA GLU A 411 6.23 -32.89 27.40
C GLU A 411 7.48 -32.79 26.53
N ALA A 412 7.88 -31.59 26.11
CA ALA A 412 9.05 -31.36 25.26
C ALA A 412 10.36 -31.93 25.85
N LEU A 413 10.49 -31.88 27.19
CA LEU A 413 11.69 -32.32 27.91
C LEU A 413 11.59 -33.76 28.46
N SER A 414 10.50 -34.47 28.19
CA SER A 414 10.26 -35.84 28.72
C SER A 414 11.08 -36.95 28.04
N GLY A 415 11.80 -36.62 26.98
CA GLY A 415 12.56 -37.56 26.16
C GLY A 415 11.72 -38.26 25.08
N GLY A 416 12.32 -38.51 23.92
CA GLY A 416 11.63 -39.17 22.79
C GLY A 416 10.75 -38.25 21.92
N ILE A 417 10.62 -36.97 22.28
CA ILE A 417 10.00 -35.95 21.44
C ILE A 417 10.94 -35.56 20.30
N LYS A 418 10.39 -35.41 19.10
CA LYS A 418 11.11 -34.98 17.90
C LYS A 418 10.77 -33.56 17.47
N PHE A 419 9.55 -33.13 17.77
CA PHE A 419 9.05 -31.82 17.38
C PHE A 419 8.29 -31.18 18.54
N HIS A 420 8.65 -29.96 18.91
CA HIS A 420 7.89 -29.15 19.84
C HIS A 420 7.33 -27.93 19.12
N TYR A 421 6.08 -27.60 19.41
CA TYR A 421 5.45 -26.35 18.99
C TYR A 421 5.18 -25.48 20.21
N GLY A 422 5.65 -24.24 20.18
CA GLY A 422 5.57 -23.32 21.31
C GLY A 422 6.94 -22.85 21.77
N ASP A 423 6.92 -21.82 22.61
CA ASP A 423 8.12 -21.28 23.24
C ASP A 423 8.49 -22.14 24.46
N LEU A 424 9.79 -22.37 24.66
CA LEU A 424 10.33 -23.03 25.85
C LEU A 424 11.07 -21.99 26.70
N ASP A 425 10.54 -21.67 27.87
CA ASP A 425 11.13 -20.71 28.81
C ASP A 425 11.89 -21.44 29.92
N LEU A 426 13.15 -21.73 29.62
CA LEU A 426 14.08 -22.37 30.54
C LEU A 426 15.10 -21.37 31.10
N GLY A 427 14.74 -20.07 31.09
CA GLY A 427 15.58 -18.99 31.58
C GLY A 427 15.89 -19.10 33.09
N HIS A 428 15.22 -19.99 33.81
CA HIS A 428 15.46 -20.28 35.22
C HIS A 428 16.56 -21.34 35.47
N LEU A 429 17.02 -22.04 34.43
CA LEU A 429 18.04 -23.08 34.57
C LEU A 429 19.46 -22.48 34.57
N GLU A 430 20.26 -22.87 35.58
CA GLU A 430 21.68 -22.48 35.69
C GLU A 430 22.62 -23.51 35.02
N PHE A 431 22.13 -24.73 34.79
CA PHE A 431 22.91 -25.83 34.20
C PHE A 431 22.12 -26.57 33.13
N ALA A 432 22.78 -26.96 32.04
CA ALA A 432 22.16 -27.68 30.92
C ALA A 432 22.28 -29.21 30.99
N VAL A 433 22.98 -29.74 31.99
CA VAL A 433 23.27 -31.18 32.09
C VAL A 433 21.98 -31.98 32.25
N GLY A 434 21.77 -32.94 31.33
CA GLY A 434 20.61 -33.82 31.34
C GLY A 434 19.40 -33.31 30.56
N LEU A 435 19.50 -32.13 29.94
CA LEU A 435 18.46 -31.63 29.03
C LEU A 435 18.51 -32.40 27.70
N GLU A 436 17.37 -32.96 27.30
CA GLU A 436 17.16 -33.56 25.99
C GLU A 436 16.10 -32.75 25.23
N PHE A 437 16.56 -31.92 24.30
CA PHE A 437 15.66 -31.14 23.45
C PHE A 437 15.13 -31.99 22.27
N PRO A 438 13.90 -31.69 21.80
CA PRO A 438 13.41 -32.15 20.52
C PRO A 438 14.36 -31.81 19.36
N GLU A 439 14.28 -32.57 18.26
CA GLU A 439 15.08 -32.26 17.07
C GLU A 439 14.75 -30.89 16.47
N THR A 440 13.47 -30.50 16.53
CA THR A 440 12.96 -29.20 16.06
C THR A 440 12.11 -28.54 17.14
N ILE A 441 12.36 -27.26 17.40
CA ILE A 441 11.52 -26.40 18.23
C ILE A 441 10.93 -25.31 17.35
N ASN A 442 9.60 -25.26 17.27
CA ASN A 442 8.85 -24.24 16.55
C ASN A 442 8.34 -23.16 17.50
N GLY A 443 9.29 -22.37 18.01
CA GLY A 443 9.10 -21.29 18.96
C GLY A 443 10.46 -20.79 19.46
N ASN A 444 10.44 -19.88 20.42
CA ASN A 444 11.62 -19.34 21.07
C ASN A 444 12.18 -20.33 22.10
N LEU A 445 13.49 -20.33 22.29
CA LEU A 445 14.17 -21.09 23.33
C LEU A 445 14.95 -20.12 24.24
N ASP A 446 14.46 -19.95 25.46
CA ASP A 446 15.13 -19.13 26.47
C ASP A 446 15.99 -19.99 27.41
N LEU A 447 17.28 -19.73 27.44
CA LEU A 447 18.28 -20.31 28.34
C LEU A 447 19.13 -19.19 28.96
N GLY A 448 18.51 -18.04 29.21
CA GLY A 448 19.19 -16.78 29.53
C GLY A 448 20.05 -16.81 30.80
N SER A 449 19.86 -17.75 31.71
CA SER A 449 20.68 -17.88 32.94
C SER A 449 21.87 -18.83 32.83
N LEU A 450 22.07 -19.51 31.69
CA LEU A 450 23.22 -20.39 31.53
C LEU A 450 24.52 -19.57 31.39
N GLU A 451 25.44 -19.73 32.34
CA GLU A 451 26.77 -19.10 32.29
C GLU A 451 27.79 -19.94 31.49
N SER A 452 27.52 -21.24 31.28
CA SER A 452 28.37 -22.20 30.57
C SER A 452 27.57 -23.06 29.58
N ALA A 453 28.19 -23.41 28.44
CA ALA A 453 27.61 -24.32 27.45
C ALA A 453 27.91 -25.81 27.75
N GLU A 454 28.55 -26.11 28.88
CA GLU A 454 28.90 -27.49 29.24
C GLU A 454 27.66 -28.38 29.34
N GLY A 455 27.66 -29.48 28.56
CA GLY A 455 26.56 -30.44 28.51
C GLY A 455 25.34 -29.98 27.70
N LEU A 456 25.34 -28.75 27.18
CA LEU A 456 24.24 -28.22 26.38
C LEU A 456 24.21 -28.85 24.98
N LYS A 457 23.06 -29.44 24.62
CA LYS A 457 22.81 -29.98 23.27
C LYS A 457 21.55 -29.34 22.69
N LEU A 458 21.75 -28.29 21.89
CA LEU A 458 20.65 -27.54 21.29
C LEU A 458 19.91 -28.36 20.21
N PRO A 459 18.64 -28.02 19.90
CA PRO A 459 17.91 -28.63 18.79
C PRO A 459 18.66 -28.45 17.45
N LYS A 460 18.37 -29.29 16.45
CA LYS A 460 18.95 -29.13 15.11
C LYS A 460 18.37 -27.90 14.41
N THR A 461 17.08 -27.65 14.62
CA THR A 461 16.31 -26.56 14.01
C THR A 461 15.56 -25.80 15.09
N LEU A 462 15.68 -24.47 15.09
CA LEU A 462 14.93 -23.57 15.95
C LEU A 462 14.23 -22.51 15.09
N ASN A 463 12.89 -22.53 15.06
CA ASN A 463 12.10 -21.57 14.29
C ASN A 463 11.73 -20.32 15.12
N GLY A 464 12.59 -19.91 16.04
CA GLY A 464 12.40 -18.75 16.89
C GLY A 464 13.73 -18.22 17.41
N ASP A 465 13.64 -17.33 18.40
CA ASP A 465 14.80 -16.69 19.01
C ASP A 465 15.52 -17.67 19.97
N LEU A 466 16.85 -17.63 20.01
CA LEU A 466 17.66 -18.34 20.99
C LEU A 466 18.29 -17.34 21.96
N ASN A 467 17.93 -17.42 23.23
CA ASN A 467 18.48 -16.58 24.28
C ASN A 467 19.50 -17.32 25.14
N LEU A 468 20.76 -16.87 25.10
CA LEU A 468 21.89 -17.34 25.90
C LEU A 468 22.63 -16.14 26.50
N CYS A 469 21.89 -15.12 26.93
CA CYS A 469 22.45 -13.81 27.24
C CYS A 469 23.45 -13.78 28.41
N SER A 470 23.44 -14.75 29.32
CA SER A 470 24.41 -14.84 30.42
C SER A 470 25.63 -15.71 30.12
N LEU A 471 25.71 -16.32 28.93
CA LEU A 471 26.80 -17.21 28.57
C LEU A 471 28.12 -16.42 28.50
N GLN A 472 29.13 -16.85 29.26
CA GLN A 472 30.41 -16.13 29.38
C GLN A 472 31.45 -16.54 28.33
N SER A 473 31.33 -17.76 27.79
CA SER A 473 32.24 -18.32 26.77
C SER A 473 31.46 -19.18 25.76
N ALA A 474 31.88 -19.12 24.49
CA ALA A 474 31.33 -19.98 23.43
C ALA A 474 32.05 -21.34 23.32
N GLU A 475 33.00 -21.64 24.22
CA GLU A 475 33.70 -22.93 24.21
C GLU A 475 32.72 -24.08 24.48
N GLY A 476 32.73 -25.09 23.59
CA GLY A 476 31.81 -26.23 23.66
C GLY A 476 30.39 -25.95 23.14
N LEU A 477 30.06 -24.71 22.76
CA LEU A 477 28.75 -24.36 22.22
C LEU A 477 28.60 -24.83 20.77
N GLU A 478 27.63 -25.71 20.53
CA GLU A 478 27.18 -26.10 19.20
C GLU A 478 25.79 -25.51 18.93
N LEU A 479 25.73 -24.44 18.13
CA LEU A 479 24.48 -23.79 17.76
C LEU A 479 23.64 -24.68 16.80
N PRO A 480 22.30 -24.54 16.80
CA PRO A 480 21.43 -25.15 15.80
C PRO A 480 21.91 -24.87 14.38
N LYS A 481 21.67 -25.81 13.46
CA LYS A 481 22.00 -25.61 12.04
C LYS A 481 21.19 -24.47 11.44
N THR A 482 19.94 -24.34 11.90
CA THR A 482 18.99 -23.32 11.46
C THR A 482 18.43 -22.61 12.68
N ILE A 483 18.52 -21.27 12.67
CA ILE A 483 17.86 -20.38 13.63
C ILE A 483 17.08 -19.35 12.80
N ASN A 484 15.74 -19.45 12.77
CA ASN A 484 14.89 -18.50 12.05
C ASN A 484 14.50 -17.28 12.90
N GLY A 485 15.10 -17.12 14.08
CA GLY A 485 15.01 -15.93 14.92
C GLY A 485 16.36 -15.25 15.14
N SER A 486 16.41 -14.44 16.19
CA SER A 486 17.61 -13.77 16.69
C SER A 486 18.37 -14.66 17.65
N LEU A 487 19.69 -14.50 17.66
CA LEU A 487 20.60 -15.14 18.60
C LEU A 487 21.12 -14.10 19.58
N ASN A 488 20.78 -14.25 20.85
CA ASN A 488 21.27 -13.39 21.92
C ASN A 488 22.40 -14.08 22.68
N LEU A 489 23.61 -13.55 22.52
CA LEU A 489 24.84 -13.98 23.19
C LEU A 489 25.51 -12.78 23.90
N PHE A 490 24.68 -11.87 24.43
CA PHE A 490 25.12 -10.60 25.00
C PHE A 490 26.28 -10.75 26.00
N GLY A 491 26.28 -11.79 26.84
CA GLY A 491 27.26 -12.05 27.89
C GLY A 491 28.66 -12.46 27.43
N LEU A 492 28.84 -12.83 26.15
CA LEU A 492 30.14 -13.27 25.66
C LEU A 492 31.17 -12.14 25.70
N GLN A 493 32.32 -12.41 26.33
CA GLN A 493 33.46 -11.47 26.39
C GLN A 493 34.47 -11.69 25.24
N SER A 494 34.42 -12.85 24.58
CA SER A 494 35.26 -13.20 23.43
C SER A 494 34.47 -14.04 22.42
N ALA A 495 34.75 -13.87 21.13
CA ALA A 495 34.18 -14.70 20.06
C ALA A 495 34.94 -16.03 19.85
N LYS A 496 35.97 -16.31 20.65
CA LYS A 496 36.74 -17.54 20.53
C LYS A 496 35.85 -18.78 20.69
N GLY A 497 35.93 -19.69 19.72
CA GLY A 497 35.12 -20.91 19.68
C GLY A 497 33.71 -20.73 19.10
N LEU A 498 33.24 -19.49 18.92
CA LEU A 498 31.91 -19.21 18.36
C LEU A 498 31.85 -19.57 16.87
N LYS A 499 30.87 -20.40 16.51
CA LYS A 499 30.56 -20.77 15.12
C LYS A 499 29.12 -20.41 14.81
N LEU A 500 28.93 -19.28 14.14
CA LEU A 500 27.61 -18.78 13.76
C LEU A 500 27.01 -19.60 12.60
N PRO A 501 25.68 -19.80 12.58
CA PRO A 501 24.96 -20.28 11.41
C PRO A 501 25.19 -19.40 10.16
N GLU A 502 25.00 -19.97 8.97
CA GLU A 502 25.17 -19.25 7.69
C GLU A 502 24.19 -18.08 7.54
N ASN A 503 22.99 -18.20 8.11
CA ASN A 503 21.96 -17.18 8.08
C ASN A 503 21.41 -16.97 9.49
N ILE A 504 21.29 -15.72 9.90
CA ILE A 504 20.73 -15.33 11.20
C ILE A 504 19.90 -14.06 11.01
N ASN A 505 18.76 -13.96 11.70
CA ASN A 505 17.95 -12.75 11.65
C ASN A 505 18.54 -11.64 12.50
N GLY A 506 18.77 -11.84 13.80
CA GLY A 506 19.43 -10.85 14.68
C GLY A 506 20.60 -11.47 15.43
N LEU A 507 21.64 -10.70 15.70
CA LEU A 507 22.77 -11.16 16.51
C LEU A 507 23.13 -10.12 17.56
N ASP A 508 23.01 -10.50 18.83
CA ASP A 508 23.45 -9.69 19.96
C ASP A 508 24.74 -10.24 20.56
N LEU A 509 25.80 -9.44 20.48
CA LEU A 509 27.12 -9.68 21.04
C LEU A 509 27.58 -8.42 21.81
N GLY A 510 26.65 -7.79 22.52
CA GLY A 510 26.82 -6.46 23.11
C GLY A 510 28.00 -6.29 24.07
N ASN A 511 28.49 -7.35 24.73
CA ASN A 511 29.66 -7.28 25.63
C ASN A 511 31.00 -7.66 24.98
N LEU A 512 31.05 -7.97 23.68
CA LEU A 512 32.33 -8.20 23.02
C LEU A 512 33.16 -6.91 22.98
N GLU A 513 34.30 -6.90 23.66
CA GLU A 513 35.24 -5.76 23.65
C GLU A 513 36.19 -5.79 22.44
N SER A 514 36.39 -6.96 21.83
CA SER A 514 37.26 -7.21 20.66
C SER A 514 36.55 -8.05 19.60
N ALA A 515 36.86 -7.80 18.32
CA ALA A 515 36.37 -8.57 17.18
C ALA A 515 37.31 -9.73 16.79
N GLU A 516 38.34 -9.99 17.59
CA GLU A 516 39.22 -11.14 17.41
C GLU A 516 38.40 -12.45 17.36
N ASP A 517 38.77 -13.34 16.43
CA ASP A 517 38.08 -14.60 16.10
C ASP A 517 36.63 -14.49 15.60
N LEU A 518 36.00 -13.30 15.62
CA LEU A 518 34.64 -13.11 15.17
C LEU A 518 34.51 -13.28 13.65
N LYS A 519 33.68 -14.24 13.22
CA LYS A 519 33.35 -14.48 11.82
C LYS A 519 31.85 -14.35 11.62
N LEU A 520 31.43 -13.22 11.07
CA LEU A 520 30.04 -12.94 10.75
C LEU A 520 29.63 -13.60 9.42
N PRO A 521 28.35 -13.99 9.25
CA PRO A 521 27.82 -14.41 7.96
C PRO A 521 27.85 -13.25 6.93
N GLU A 522 27.76 -13.56 5.63
CA GLU A 522 27.80 -12.52 4.58
C GLU A 522 26.60 -11.56 4.64
N THR A 523 25.48 -12.04 5.19
CA THR A 523 24.21 -11.32 5.34
C THR A 523 23.65 -11.56 6.74
N ILE A 524 23.11 -10.51 7.36
CA ILE A 524 22.29 -10.59 8.58
C ILE A 524 20.95 -9.90 8.26
N ASN A 525 19.84 -10.61 8.47
CA ASN A 525 18.52 -10.16 8.00
C ASN A 525 17.86 -9.10 8.90
N GLY A 526 18.45 -8.80 10.04
CA GLY A 526 17.96 -7.89 11.07
C GLY A 526 19.12 -7.13 11.70
N TYR A 527 19.20 -7.12 13.03
CA TYR A 527 20.19 -6.29 13.73
C TYR A 527 21.51 -7.02 14.00
N LEU A 528 22.58 -6.24 14.10
CA LEU A 528 23.88 -6.67 14.64
C LEU A 528 24.28 -5.71 15.76
N ASN A 529 24.36 -6.22 16.99
CA ASN A 529 24.76 -5.43 18.15
C ASN A 529 26.17 -5.82 18.62
N LEU A 530 27.10 -4.88 18.50
CA LEU A 530 28.49 -4.95 18.96
C LEU A 530 28.78 -3.73 19.84
N PHE A 531 27.85 -3.44 20.76
CA PHE A 531 27.80 -2.18 21.51
C PHE A 531 29.12 -1.84 22.21
N SER A 532 29.74 -2.79 22.90
CA SER A 532 30.93 -2.59 23.74
C SER A 532 32.26 -2.73 23.00
N LEU A 533 32.24 -2.91 21.67
CA LEU A 533 33.44 -3.10 20.89
C LEU A 533 34.33 -1.85 20.97
N GLN A 534 35.58 -2.01 21.44
CA GLN A 534 36.50 -0.91 21.69
C GLN A 534 37.33 -0.52 20.45
N SER A 535 37.51 -1.46 19.52
CA SER A 535 38.27 -1.28 18.28
C SER A 535 37.63 -2.05 17.12
N ALA A 536 37.70 -1.50 15.90
CA ALA A 536 37.27 -2.18 14.68
C ALA A 536 38.37 -3.08 14.07
N GLU A 537 39.53 -3.21 14.72
CA GLU A 537 40.60 -4.08 14.26
C GLU A 537 40.12 -5.53 14.13
N GLY A 538 40.38 -6.16 12.98
CA GLY A 538 39.94 -7.52 12.67
C GLY A 538 38.45 -7.67 12.33
N LEU A 539 37.61 -6.66 12.58
CA LEU A 539 36.17 -6.70 12.32
C LEU A 539 35.88 -6.75 10.81
N LYS A 540 35.11 -7.76 10.40
CA LYS A 540 34.58 -7.89 9.04
C LYS A 540 33.07 -7.94 9.09
N LEU A 541 32.45 -6.79 8.82
CA LEU A 541 30.99 -6.65 8.77
C LEU A 541 30.41 -7.30 7.50
N PRO A 542 29.13 -7.73 7.53
CA PRO A 542 28.43 -8.24 6.35
C PRO A 542 28.38 -7.19 5.23
N LYS A 543 28.21 -7.63 3.97
CA LYS A 543 28.07 -6.70 2.83
C LYS A 543 26.78 -5.89 2.91
N THR A 544 25.71 -6.55 3.35
CA THR A 544 24.37 -5.99 3.51
C THR A 544 23.86 -6.34 4.90
N LEU A 545 23.31 -5.35 5.61
CA LEU A 545 22.62 -5.53 6.88
C LEU A 545 21.18 -5.03 6.74
N ASN A 546 20.21 -5.91 6.97
CA ASN A 546 18.79 -5.60 6.81
C ASN A 546 18.13 -5.00 8.07
N GLY A 547 18.93 -4.41 8.97
CA GLY A 547 18.48 -3.79 10.21
C GLY A 547 19.55 -2.90 10.85
N ASN A 548 19.48 -2.75 12.17
CA ASN A 548 20.33 -1.80 12.90
C ASN A 548 21.76 -2.33 13.13
N LEU A 549 22.76 -1.46 13.01
CA LEU A 549 24.15 -1.73 13.40
C LEU A 549 24.53 -0.93 14.65
N GLY A 550 24.81 -1.64 15.74
CA GLY A 550 25.31 -1.05 16.99
C GLY A 550 26.82 -1.18 17.12
N LEU A 551 27.54 -0.06 17.14
CA LEU A 551 29.00 0.03 17.35
C LEU A 551 29.33 1.19 18.29
N HIS A 552 28.54 1.31 19.36
CA HIS A 552 28.46 2.52 20.17
C HIS A 552 29.79 2.93 20.80
N SER A 553 30.55 1.97 21.34
CA SER A 553 31.78 2.22 22.10
C SER A 553 33.04 2.47 21.27
N LEU A 554 32.96 2.44 19.93
CA LEU A 554 34.10 2.79 19.09
C LEU A 554 34.43 4.28 19.23
N GLU A 555 35.61 4.60 19.75
CA GLU A 555 36.10 5.98 19.88
C GLU A 555 36.77 6.50 18.60
N SER A 556 37.24 5.59 17.73
CA SER A 556 37.91 5.90 16.47
C SER A 556 37.36 5.07 15.31
N PRO A 557 37.23 5.63 14.10
CA PRO A 557 36.79 4.89 12.91
C PRO A 557 37.94 4.13 12.23
N LYS A 558 39.14 4.13 12.83
CA LYS A 558 40.30 3.44 12.28
C LYS A 558 39.96 1.96 12.04
N ASP A 559 40.36 1.45 10.88
CA ASP A 559 40.13 0.08 10.42
C ASP A 559 38.64 -0.31 10.19
N LEU A 560 37.69 0.56 10.54
CA LEU A 560 36.26 0.31 10.35
C LEU A 560 35.87 0.36 8.87
N LYS A 561 35.27 -0.72 8.39
CA LYS A 561 34.64 -0.81 7.07
C LYS A 561 33.18 -1.18 7.23
N LEU A 562 32.31 -0.18 7.07
CA LEU A 562 30.86 -0.37 7.16
C LEU A 562 30.32 -1.18 5.98
N PRO A 563 29.17 -1.87 6.15
CA PRO A 563 28.42 -2.48 5.06
C PRO A 563 28.14 -1.49 3.92
N GLU A 564 27.97 -1.99 2.69
CA GLU A 564 27.57 -1.12 1.58
C GLU A 564 26.14 -0.58 1.78
N THR A 565 25.27 -1.40 2.37
CA THR A 565 23.86 -1.08 2.65
C THR A 565 23.51 -1.44 4.09
N ILE A 566 22.90 -0.50 4.81
CA ILE A 566 22.29 -0.70 6.14
C ILE A 566 20.82 -0.26 6.06
N ASN A 567 19.89 -1.21 6.22
CA ASN A 567 18.43 -0.96 6.19
C ASN A 567 17.85 -0.65 7.57
N GLY A 568 18.62 0.07 8.39
CA GLY A 568 18.24 0.48 9.74
C GLY A 568 19.16 1.58 10.23
N ASN A 569 19.18 1.79 11.54
CA ASN A 569 20.01 2.80 12.18
C ASN A 569 21.47 2.34 12.31
N LEU A 570 22.39 3.29 12.24
CA LEU A 570 23.81 3.10 12.53
C LEU A 570 24.19 3.89 13.78
N ASN A 571 24.62 3.21 14.84
CA ASN A 571 25.03 3.85 16.09
C ASN A 571 26.56 3.81 16.25
N LEU A 572 27.18 5.00 16.15
CA LEU A 572 28.60 5.26 16.39
C LEU A 572 28.73 6.33 17.49
N GLY A 573 27.96 6.18 18.57
CA GLY A 573 27.72 7.26 19.53
C GLY A 573 28.94 7.80 20.27
N ASN A 574 30.00 7.01 20.49
CA ASN A 574 31.21 7.44 21.20
C ASN A 574 32.36 7.86 20.30
N LEU A 575 32.14 7.93 18.98
CA LEU A 575 33.16 8.32 18.02
C LEU A 575 33.65 9.75 18.30
N GLN A 576 34.96 9.91 18.55
CA GLN A 576 35.57 11.20 18.92
C GLN A 576 36.09 12.00 17.71
N SER A 577 36.23 11.34 16.55
CA SER A 577 36.58 12.00 15.28
C SER A 577 36.01 11.23 14.09
N ALA A 578 35.65 11.96 13.03
CA ALA A 578 35.19 11.39 11.76
C ALA A 578 36.33 11.16 10.76
N GLU A 579 37.58 11.47 11.12
CA GLU A 579 38.72 11.34 10.22
C GLU A 579 38.88 9.89 9.72
N GLY A 580 38.78 9.71 8.41
CA GLY A 580 38.86 8.39 7.76
C GLY A 580 37.56 7.58 7.75
N LEU A 581 36.49 8.05 8.41
CA LEU A 581 35.17 7.40 8.36
C LEU A 581 34.58 7.48 6.95
N LYS A 582 34.16 6.32 6.43
CA LYS A 582 33.41 6.20 5.18
C LYS A 582 32.05 5.62 5.49
N LEU A 583 31.00 6.40 5.25
CA LEU A 583 29.62 5.97 5.46
C LEU A 583 29.18 4.98 4.36
N PRO A 584 28.14 4.15 4.62
CA PRO A 584 27.54 3.26 3.64
C PRO A 584 27.09 4.01 2.39
N LYS A 585 26.95 3.31 1.26
CA LYS A 585 26.31 3.88 0.07
C LYS A 585 24.84 4.19 0.35
N THR A 586 24.19 3.31 1.11
CA THR A 586 22.78 3.42 1.47
C THR A 586 22.61 3.19 2.98
N LEU A 587 21.99 4.16 3.66
CA LEU A 587 21.60 4.08 5.06
C LEU A 587 20.13 4.50 5.19
N ASN A 588 19.25 3.55 5.51
CA ASN A 588 17.80 3.77 5.54
C ASN A 588 17.25 4.01 6.96
N GLY A 589 18.10 4.51 7.84
CA GLY A 589 17.79 4.95 9.18
C GLY A 589 18.66 6.14 9.57
N ASP A 590 18.70 6.44 10.85
CA ASP A 590 19.51 7.55 11.37
C ASP A 590 20.94 7.08 11.68
N LEU A 591 21.89 7.98 11.43
CA LEU A 591 23.26 7.88 11.93
C LEU A 591 23.37 8.63 13.25
N TYR A 592 23.65 7.90 14.34
CA TYR A 592 23.87 8.47 15.67
C TYR A 592 25.35 8.70 15.95
N LEU A 593 25.75 9.96 16.13
CA LEU A 593 27.14 10.39 16.36
C LEU A 593 27.24 11.29 17.61
N ARG A 594 26.64 10.86 18.73
CA ARG A 594 26.41 11.72 19.91
C ARG A 594 27.64 12.48 20.40
N SER A 595 28.80 11.83 20.46
CA SER A 595 30.04 12.40 20.99
C SER A 595 30.90 13.14 19.97
N LEU A 596 30.57 13.05 18.68
CA LEU A 596 31.30 13.72 17.61
C LEU A 596 31.06 15.23 17.69
N LYS A 597 32.11 16.03 17.41
CA LYS A 597 32.00 17.49 17.42
C LYS A 597 31.07 17.99 16.32
N ASP A 598 30.41 19.12 16.57
CA ASP A 598 29.41 19.67 15.66
C ASP A 598 29.98 20.10 14.30
N ASP A 599 31.24 20.55 14.26
CA ASP A 599 31.93 20.90 13.02
C ASP A 599 32.18 19.68 12.13
N GLU A 600 32.61 18.55 12.70
CA GLU A 600 32.77 17.29 11.97
C GLU A 600 31.41 16.71 11.53
N LYS A 601 30.36 16.81 12.35
CA LYS A 601 28.99 16.44 11.95
C LYS A 601 28.52 17.24 10.75
N GLU A 602 28.79 18.55 10.75
CA GLU A 602 28.40 19.44 9.67
C GLU A 602 29.17 19.15 8.38
N GLU A 603 30.45 18.79 8.48
CA GLU A 603 31.21 18.30 7.33
C GLU A 603 30.62 17.02 6.75
N LEU A 604 30.24 16.07 7.61
CA LEU A 604 29.56 14.83 7.17
C LEU A 604 28.21 15.12 6.50
N ARG A 605 27.39 16.03 7.05
CA ARG A 605 26.11 16.43 6.42
C ARG A 605 26.31 17.03 5.03
N ARG A 606 27.38 17.80 4.83
CA ARG A 606 27.71 18.35 3.50
C ARG A 606 28.18 17.28 2.52
N LYS A 607 28.94 16.30 3.01
CA LYS A 607 29.49 15.20 2.19
C LYS A 607 28.44 14.12 1.88
N TYR A 608 27.49 13.91 2.78
CA TYR A 608 26.44 12.90 2.71
C TYR A 608 25.07 13.52 2.99
N PRO A 609 24.54 14.36 2.07
CA PRO A 609 23.32 15.14 2.31
C PRO A 609 22.07 14.29 2.50
N ASP A 610 22.07 13.06 1.97
CA ASP A 610 20.93 12.14 2.03
C ASP A 610 20.89 11.32 3.34
N ILE A 611 21.92 11.41 4.19
CA ILE A 611 22.00 10.70 5.47
C ILE A 611 21.54 11.62 6.60
N LYS A 612 20.56 11.15 7.38
CA LYS A 612 20.12 11.83 8.60
C LYS A 612 21.13 11.61 9.72
N ILE A 613 21.81 12.69 10.13
CA ILE A 613 22.85 12.67 11.16
C ILE A 613 22.36 13.34 12.44
N SER A 614 22.25 12.54 13.51
CA SER A 614 21.84 12.93 14.87
C SER A 614 23.03 13.09 15.82
#